data_AF-A0A0C2YXZ9-F1
#
_entry.id   AF-A0A0C2YXZ9-F1
#
_cell.length_a   1.000
_cell.length_b   1.000
_cell.length_c   1.000
_cell.angle_alpha   90.00
_cell.angle_beta   90.00
_cell.angle_gamma   90.00
#
_symmetry.space_group_name_H-M   'P 1'
#
loop_
_entity.id
_entity.type
_entity.pdbx_description
1 polymer ?
#
loop_
_entity_poly.entity_id
_entity_poly.type
_entity_poly.pdbx_seq_one_letter_code
_entity_poly.pdbx_strand_id
1 'polypeptide(L)'
;MRYPSALAVAVLALLIAARVFGADLPAVGTRTIGNQHYLVDRNGNTVGQLKELSPGNWHVVDTRGMTVGTVTGSPGVPPVVTGPVRR
;
A
#
# COMPACT_ATOMS: atom_id res chain seq x y z
N MET A 1 -27.57 -25.21 18.95
CA MET A 1 -26.61 -24.46 18.11
C MET A 1 -27.25 -24.24 16.75
N ARG A 2 -27.54 -22.99 16.34
CA ARG A 2 -28.05 -22.70 15.00
C ARG A 2 -26.85 -22.40 14.11
N TYR A 3 -26.60 -23.25 13.12
CA TYR A 3 -25.57 -23.01 12.12
C TYR A 3 -25.90 -21.71 11.37
N PRO A 4 -24.91 -20.86 11.06
CA PRO A 4 -25.16 -19.71 10.19
C PRO A 4 -25.72 -20.24 8.87
N SER A 5 -26.79 -19.59 8.39
CA SER A 5 -27.41 -19.94 7.12
C SER A 5 -26.37 -19.87 6.00
N ALA A 6 -26.49 -20.70 4.98
CA ALA A 6 -25.54 -20.73 3.85
C ALA A 6 -25.33 -19.33 3.23
N LEU A 7 -26.36 -18.48 3.30
CA LEU A 7 -26.35 -17.08 2.91
C LEU A 7 -25.37 -16.23 3.75
N ALA A 8 -25.34 -16.41 5.07
CA ALA A 8 -24.42 -15.71 5.96
C ALA A 8 -22.96 -16.12 5.73
N VAL A 9 -22.71 -17.40 5.44
CA VAL A 9 -21.37 -17.91 5.10
C VAL A 9 -20.89 -17.35 3.76
N ALA A 10 -21.78 -17.30 2.75
CA ALA A 10 -21.46 -16.74 1.44
C ALA A 10 -21.16 -15.23 1.51
N VAL A 11 -21.93 -14.47 2.28
CA VAL A 11 -21.69 -13.03 2.49
C VAL A 11 -20.34 -12.81 3.20
N LEU A 12 -20.03 -13.61 4.22
CA LEU A 12 -18.76 -13.50 4.93
C LEU A 12 -17.58 -13.84 4.00
N ALA A 13 -17.68 -14.90 3.19
CA ALA A 13 -16.66 -15.25 2.22
C ALA A 13 -16.46 -14.16 1.15
N LEU A 14 -17.53 -13.53 0.67
CA LEU A 14 -17.47 -12.41 -0.26
C LEU A 14 -16.79 -11.18 0.36
N LEU A 15 -17.10 -10.86 1.62
CA LEU A 15 -16.48 -9.76 2.35
C LEU A 15 -14.98 -10.00 2.61
N ILE A 16 -14.58 -11.23 2.88
CA ILE A 16 -13.17 -11.60 3.05
C ILE A 16 -12.43 -11.52 1.70
N ALA A 17 -13.01 -12.10 0.64
CA ALA A 17 -12.43 -12.04 -0.70
C ALA A 17 -12.26 -10.59 -1.20
N ALA A 18 -13.25 -9.72 -0.95
CA ALA A 18 -13.16 -8.30 -1.31
C ALA A 18 -11.98 -7.57 -0.64
N ARG A 19 -11.59 -7.97 0.58
CA ARG A 19 -10.39 -7.41 1.23
C ARG A 19 -9.09 -7.91 0.62
N VAL A 20 -9.06 -9.15 0.13
CA VAL A 20 -7.88 -9.74 -0.52
C VAL A 20 -7.59 -9.06 -1.86
N PHE A 21 -8.62 -8.69 -2.64
CA PHE A 21 -8.44 -7.95 -3.90
C PHE A 21 -8.11 -6.46 -3.72
N GLY A 22 -8.30 -5.89 -2.53
CA GLY A 22 -7.94 -4.50 -2.24
C GLY A 22 -6.45 -4.28 -1.98
N ALA A 23 -5.72 -5.33 -1.57
CA ALA A 23 -4.31 -5.24 -1.21
C ALA A 23 -3.36 -5.08 -2.41
N ASP A 24 -3.83 -5.36 -3.63
CA ASP A 24 -3.05 -5.32 -4.88
C ASP A 24 -3.41 -4.14 -5.79
N LEU A 25 -4.23 -3.20 -5.33
CA LEU A 25 -4.55 -2.01 -6.12
C LEU A 25 -3.34 -1.06 -6.18
N PRO A 26 -3.07 -0.43 -7.34
CA PRO A 26 -1.95 0.49 -7.47
C PRO A 26 -2.09 1.60 -6.43
N ALA A 27 -1.01 1.85 -5.70
CA ALA A 27 -0.99 2.90 -4.71
C ALA A 27 -1.32 4.24 -5.37
N VAL A 28 -2.09 5.06 -4.64
CA VAL A 28 -2.77 6.23 -5.22
C VAL A 28 -2.13 7.53 -4.74
N GLY A 29 -1.25 7.48 -3.74
CA GLY A 29 -0.54 8.69 -3.33
C GLY A 29 0.46 8.52 -2.20
N THR A 30 0.90 9.69 -1.73
CA THR A 30 1.97 9.85 -0.76
C THR A 30 1.42 10.61 0.45
N ARG A 31 1.66 10.09 1.65
CA ARG A 31 1.28 10.72 2.92
C ARG A 31 2.52 11.01 3.74
N THR A 32 2.64 12.22 4.26
CA THR A 32 3.74 12.61 5.15
C THR A 32 3.24 12.69 6.59
N ILE A 33 3.93 12.02 7.50
CA ILE A 33 3.68 12.06 8.95
C ILE A 33 5.00 12.38 9.64
N GLY A 34 5.12 13.57 10.23
CA GLY A 34 6.40 14.07 10.72
C GLY A 34 7.43 14.15 9.58
N ASN A 35 8.59 13.52 9.78
CA ASN A 35 9.68 13.45 8.78
C ASN A 35 9.65 12.16 7.94
N GLN A 36 8.55 11.40 7.97
CA GLN A 36 8.43 10.15 7.26
C GLN A 36 7.37 10.24 6.16
N HIS A 37 7.68 9.62 5.02
CA HIS A 37 6.80 9.57 3.86
C HIS A 37 6.29 8.15 3.68
N TYR A 38 5.02 8.03 3.34
CA TYR A 38 4.31 6.76 3.25
C TYR A 38 3.58 6.66 1.92
N LEU A 39 3.61 5.47 1.34
CA LEU A 39 2.77 5.09 0.21
C LEU A 39 1.41 4.67 0.74
N VAL A 40 0.34 5.26 0.19
CA VAL A 40 -1.04 4.94 0.57
C VAL A 40 -1.85 4.39 -0.60
N ASP A 41 -2.70 3.42 -0.31
CA ASP A 41 -3.66 2.86 -1.27
C ASP A 41 -4.84 3.82 -1.50
N ARG A 42 -5.76 3.43 -2.40
CA ARG A 42 -6.98 4.20 -2.69
C ARG A 42 -7.87 4.41 -1.47
N ASN A 43 -7.80 3.52 -0.49
CA ASN A 43 -8.61 3.54 0.72
C ASN A 43 -7.94 4.33 1.86
N GLY A 44 -6.73 4.85 1.64
CA GLY A 44 -5.94 5.60 2.62
C GLY A 44 -5.12 4.73 3.58
N ASN A 45 -5.02 3.42 3.34
CA ASN A 45 -4.18 2.53 4.15
C ASN A 45 -2.71 2.71 3.75
N THR A 46 -1.80 2.63 4.73
CA THR A 46 -0.36 2.59 4.46
C THR A 46 0.02 1.26 3.84
N VAL A 47 0.65 1.31 2.66
CA VAL A 47 1.18 0.15 1.93
C VAL A 47 2.68 -0.04 2.22
N GLY A 48 3.39 1.06 2.46
CA GLY A 48 4.81 1.05 2.80
C GLY A 48 5.36 2.43 3.12
N GLN A 49 6.60 2.47 3.56
CA GLN A 49 7.35 3.71 3.81
C GLN A 49 8.21 4.05 2.59
N LEU A 50 8.19 5.30 2.17
CA LEU A 50 9.11 5.85 1.18
C LEU A 50 10.36 6.40 1.88
N LYS A 51 11.52 5.90 1.48
CA LYS A 51 12.81 6.31 2.00
C LYS A 51 13.75 6.69 0.86
N GLU A 52 14.20 7.93 0.84
CA GLU A 52 15.24 8.38 -0.08
C GLU A 52 16.59 7.82 0.39
N LEU A 53 17.22 6.97 -0.42
CA LEU A 53 18.55 6.42 -0.12
C LEU A 53 19.66 7.21 -0.81
N SER A 54 19.36 7.79 -1.97
CA SER A 54 20.21 8.74 -2.66
C SER A 54 19.31 9.80 -3.31
N PRO A 55 19.82 11.00 -3.62
CA PRO A 55 19.03 12.06 -4.25
C PRO A 55 18.21 11.56 -5.44
N GLY A 56 16.89 11.67 -5.35
CA GLY A 56 15.93 11.27 -6.37
C GLY A 56 15.68 9.75 -6.47
N ASN A 57 16.31 8.91 -5.64
CA ASN A 57 16.09 7.47 -5.59
C ASN A 57 15.42 7.07 -4.27
N TRP A 58 14.16 6.69 -4.37
CA TRP A 58 13.31 6.35 -3.25
C TRP A 58 13.01 4.86 -3.22
N HIS A 59 13.19 4.25 -2.06
CA HIS A 59 12.84 2.86 -1.82
C HIS A 59 11.49 2.79 -1.11
N VAL A 60 10.64 1.87 -1.56
CA VAL A 60 9.42 1.50 -0.86
C VAL A 60 9.76 0.35 0.06
N VAL A 61 9.65 0.59 1.36
CA VAL A 61 9.97 -0.37 2.41
C VAL A 61 8.67 -0.85 3.05
N ASP A 62 8.46 -2.15 3.13
CA ASP A 62 7.29 -2.72 3.79
C ASP A 62 7.39 -2.62 5.34
N THR A 63 6.36 -3.09 6.04
CA THR A 63 6.33 -3.10 7.51
C THR A 63 7.36 -4.03 8.15
N ARG A 64 8.00 -4.90 7.37
CA ARG A 64 9.06 -5.83 7.80
C ARG A 64 10.46 -5.27 7.51
N GLY A 65 10.57 -4.08 6.92
CA GLY A 65 11.85 -3.48 6.54
C GLY A 65 12.40 -3.94 5.20
N MET A 66 11.64 -4.72 4.42
CA MET A 66 12.07 -5.20 3.10
C MET A 66 11.77 -4.16 2.03
N THR A 67 12.73 -3.91 1.13
CA THR A 67 12.46 -3.09 -0.06
C THR A 67 11.59 -3.89 -1.02
N VAL A 68 10.38 -3.39 -1.26
CA VAL A 68 9.39 -4.00 -2.16
C VAL A 68 9.28 -3.29 -3.50
N GLY A 69 10.01 -2.18 -3.68
CA GLY A 69 10.21 -1.55 -4.97
C GLY A 69 10.93 -0.22 -4.87
N THR A 70 11.16 0.39 -6.03
CA THR A 70 11.87 1.66 -6.15
C THR A 70 11.07 2.68 -6.95
N VAL A 71 11.27 3.95 -6.63
CA VAL A 71 10.62 5.10 -7.25
C VAL A 71 11.68 6.15 -7.51
N THR A 72 11.72 6.66 -8.73
CA THR A 72 12.62 7.76 -9.10
C THR A 72 11.83 9.06 -9.14
N GLY A 73 12.41 10.14 -8.61
CA GLY A 73 11.75 11.44 -8.52
C GLY A 73 12.75 12.58 -8.32
N SER A 74 12.23 13.77 -8.00
CA SER A 74 13.06 14.91 -7.66
C SER A 74 13.72 14.69 -6.29
N PRO A 75 15.00 15.08 -6.11
CA PRO A 75 15.68 14.99 -4.83
C PRO A 75 14.95 15.72 -3.71
N GLY A 76 14.84 15.10 -2.53
CA GLY A 76 14.23 15.70 -1.33
C GLY A 76 12.73 15.93 -1.42
N VAL A 77 12.09 15.60 -2.54
CA VAL A 77 10.65 15.72 -2.74
C VAL A 77 10.06 14.31 -2.79
N PRO A 78 9.17 13.95 -1.87
CA PRO A 78 8.51 12.66 -1.89
C PRO A 78 7.78 12.45 -3.22
N PRO A 79 8.04 11.36 -3.95
CA PRO A 79 7.45 11.17 -5.26
C PRO A 79 5.95 10.89 -5.14
N VAL A 80 5.20 11.39 -6.12
CA VAL A 80 3.80 10.98 -6.33
C VAL A 80 3.84 9.70 -7.16
N VAL A 81 3.48 8.59 -6.53
CA VAL A 81 3.45 7.29 -7.19
C VAL A 81 2.06 7.10 -7.80
N THR A 82 1.94 7.35 -9.09
CA THR A 82 0.71 7.12 -9.85
C THR A 82 0.88 5.88 -10.71
N GLY A 83 0.85 4.68 -10.10
CA GLY A 83 0.99 3.43 -10.84
C GLY A 83 1.65 2.28 -10.04
N PRO A 84 1.79 1.08 -10.63
CA PRO A 84 2.45 -0.03 -9.98
C PRO A 84 3.92 0.32 -9.70
N VAL A 85 4.33 0.17 -8.44
CA VAL A 85 5.74 0.29 -8.04
C VAL A 85 6.52 -0.79 -8.79
N ARG A 86 7.53 -0.39 -9.57
CA ARG A 86 8.38 -1.35 -10.26
C ARG A 86 9.15 -2.18 -9.22
N ARG A 87 8.97 -3.49 -9.28
CA ARG A 87 9.77 -4.48 -8.55
C ARG A 87 11.09 -4.72 -9.27
#